data_AF-A0A3N9MYP4-F1
#
_entry.id   AF-A0A3N9MYP4-F1
#
_cell.length_a   1.000
_cell.length_b   1.000
_cell.length_c   1.000
_cell.angle_alpha   90.00
_cell.angle_beta   90.00
_cell.angle_gamma   90.00
#
_symmetry.space_group_name_H-M   'P 1'
#
loop_
_entity.id
_entity.type
_entity.pdbx_description
1 polymer ?
#
loop_
_entity_poly.entity_id
_entity_poly.type
_entity_poly.pdbx_seq_one_letter_code
_entity_poly.pdbx_strand_id
1 'polypeptide(L)'
;MLDEICSRHASHISETARKAFRDAASKFLLDVDDVEPRVFTSVQDCGVLLTLRYLCPPTQRRTSEEAIWEDILKVFHDHDDIDFAYPTTRYYNNVTEGKEGARADLPKTNI
;
A
#
# COMPACT_ATOMS: atom_id res chain seq x y z
N MET A 1 -2.81 12.95 -1.39
CA MET A 1 -2.40 12.48 -0.04
C MET A 1 -1.10 11.65 -0.05
N LEU A 2 -1.13 10.33 -0.30
CA LEU A 2 0.10 9.51 -0.24
C LEU A 2 1.13 9.82 -1.33
N ASP A 3 0.68 10.14 -2.56
CA ASP A 3 1.59 10.60 -3.62
C ASP A 3 2.33 11.88 -3.20
N GLU A 4 1.67 12.81 -2.51
CA GLU A 4 2.29 14.04 -2.03
C GLU A 4 3.34 13.77 -0.93
N ILE A 5 3.04 12.87 0.01
CA ILE A 5 4.01 12.43 1.02
C ILE A 5 5.23 11.82 0.33
N CYS A 6 4.99 10.91 -0.62
CA CYS A 6 6.03 10.21 -1.38
C CYS A 6 6.90 11.20 -2.18
N SER A 7 6.28 12.12 -2.92
CA SER A 7 6.98 13.17 -3.68
C SER A 7 7.75 14.12 -2.79
N ARG A 8 7.20 14.54 -1.64
CA ARG A 8 7.88 15.43 -0.69
C ARG A 8 9.16 14.81 -0.15
N HIS A 9 9.10 13.58 0.35
CA HIS A 9 10.27 12.88 0.89
C HIS A 9 11.31 12.52 -0.19
N ALA A 10 10.88 12.33 -1.43
CA ALA A 10 11.78 12.08 -2.55
C ALA A 10 12.34 13.35 -3.23
N SER A 11 11.75 14.52 -2.97
CA SER A 11 12.17 15.79 -3.59
C SER A 11 13.59 16.22 -3.22
N HIS A 12 14.09 15.76 -2.07
CA HIS A 12 15.44 16.07 -1.58
C HIS A 12 16.56 15.31 -2.30
N ILE A 13 16.21 14.39 -3.20
CA ILE A 13 17.18 13.66 -3.97
C ILE A 13 17.71 14.58 -5.07
N SER A 14 19.02 14.82 -5.03
CA SER A 14 19.68 15.61 -6.06
C SER A 14 19.56 14.94 -7.43
N GLU A 15 19.49 15.75 -8.48
CA GLU A 15 19.54 15.26 -9.86
C GLU A 15 20.82 14.44 -10.11
N THR A 16 21.90 14.76 -9.39
CA THR A 16 23.15 13.99 -9.39
C THR A 16 22.96 12.57 -8.86
N ALA A 17 22.18 12.37 -7.79
CA ALA A 17 21.91 11.04 -7.25
C ALA A 17 21.00 10.23 -8.18
N ARG A 18 19.97 10.87 -8.79
CA ARG A 18 19.16 10.24 -9.85
C ARG A 18 20.04 9.81 -11.03
N LYS A 19 20.93 10.68 -11.48
CA LYS A 19 21.86 10.39 -12.58
C LYS A 19 22.82 9.26 -12.23
N ALA A 20 23.45 9.30 -11.05
CA ALA A 20 24.36 8.25 -10.59
C ALA A 20 23.66 6.88 -10.50
N PHE A 21 22.40 6.86 -10.06
CA PHE A 21 21.59 5.64 -10.05
C PHE A 21 21.33 5.12 -11.48
N ARG A 22 20.91 5.99 -12.41
CA ARG A 22 20.70 5.61 -13.82
C ARG A 22 21.98 5.09 -14.48
N ASP A 23 23.10 5.76 -14.25
CA ASP A 23 24.41 5.34 -14.76
C ASP A 23 24.82 3.98 -14.19
N ALA A 24 24.52 3.70 -12.93
CA ALA A 24 24.76 2.40 -12.31
C ALA A 24 23.83 1.32 -12.87
N ALA A 25 22.53 1.59 -12.98
CA ALA A 25 21.55 0.67 -13.54
C ALA A 25 21.91 0.25 -14.98
N SER A 26 22.32 1.21 -15.80
CA SER A 26 22.78 0.97 -17.18
C SER A 26 24.00 0.02 -17.23
N LYS A 27 24.96 0.17 -16.31
CA LYS A 27 26.12 -0.75 -16.20
C LYS A 27 25.72 -2.20 -15.90
N PHE A 28 24.60 -2.40 -15.22
CA PHE A 28 24.05 -3.72 -14.91
C PHE A 28 22.96 -4.16 -15.88
N LEU A 29 22.79 -3.46 -17.01
CA LEU A 29 21.77 -3.73 -18.03
C LEU A 29 20.35 -3.82 -17.44
N LEU A 30 20.09 -3.05 -16.39
CA LEU A 30 18.77 -2.92 -15.80
C LEU A 30 18.01 -1.85 -16.59
N ASP A 31 16.92 -2.24 -17.25
CA ASP A 31 15.94 -1.30 -17.78
C ASP A 31 15.19 -0.67 -16.61
N VAL A 32 15.65 0.51 -16.20
CA VAL A 32 14.96 1.32 -15.19
C VAL A 32 14.35 2.52 -15.88
N ASP A 33 13.12 2.33 -16.33
CA ASP A 33 12.36 3.34 -17.08
C ASP A 33 12.05 4.58 -16.25
N ASP A 34 11.82 4.41 -14.95
CA ASP A 34 11.39 5.52 -14.10
C ASP A 34 11.71 5.31 -12.62
N VAL A 35 12.50 6.24 -12.06
CA VAL A 35 12.84 6.33 -10.62
C VAL A 35 11.93 7.30 -9.86
N GLU A 36 10.91 7.83 -10.53
CA GLU A 36 10.01 8.78 -9.91
C GLU A 36 9.18 8.12 -8.80
N PRO A 37 8.89 8.90 -7.74
CA PRO A 37 8.08 8.47 -6.63
C PRO A 37 6.68 8.09 -7.12
N ARG A 38 6.16 6.94 -6.67
CA ARG A 38 4.86 6.45 -7.12
C ARG A 38 4.19 5.58 -6.07
N VAL A 39 2.88 5.74 -5.93
CA VAL A 39 2.02 4.81 -5.19
C VAL A 39 1.45 3.76 -6.13
N PHE A 40 1.64 2.48 -5.79
CA PHE A 40 1.02 1.35 -6.46
C PHE A 40 -0.15 0.85 -5.64
N THR A 41 -1.27 0.54 -6.30
CA THR A 41 -2.47 0.02 -5.65
C THR A 41 -2.70 -1.43 -6.05
N SER A 42 -2.95 -2.29 -5.07
CA SER A 42 -3.32 -3.68 -5.28
C SER A 42 -4.36 -4.12 -4.26
N VAL A 43 -5.11 -5.18 -4.57
CA VAL A 43 -6.10 -5.76 -3.65
C VAL A 43 -5.48 -6.91 -2.87
N GLN A 44 -5.80 -7.00 -1.59
CA GLN A 44 -5.46 -8.09 -0.68
C GLN A 44 -6.74 -8.64 -0.03
N ASP A 45 -6.65 -9.80 0.63
CA ASP A 45 -7.81 -10.52 1.18
C ASP A 45 -8.71 -9.67 2.10
N CYS A 46 -8.11 -8.74 2.86
CA CYS A 46 -8.80 -7.92 3.86
C CYS A 46 -8.76 -6.41 3.57
N GLY A 47 -8.30 -5.98 2.39
CA GLY A 47 -8.23 -4.55 2.08
C GLY A 47 -7.46 -4.19 0.81
N VAL A 48 -7.17 -2.90 0.68
CA VAL A 48 -6.35 -2.36 -0.42
C VAL A 48 -4.93 -2.14 0.10
N LEU A 49 -3.94 -2.68 -0.61
CA LEU A 49 -2.53 -2.45 -0.35
C LEU A 49 -2.01 -1.30 -1.21
N LEU A 50 -1.49 -0.28 -0.55
CA LEU A 50 -0.82 0.87 -1.15
C LEU A 50 0.69 0.76 -0.93
N THR A 51 1.44 0.56 -2.00
CA THR A 51 2.91 0.41 -1.96
C THR A 51 3.57 1.68 -2.46
N LEU A 52 4.34 2.34 -1.61
CA LEU A 52 5.13 3.52 -1.99
C LEU A 52 6.48 3.09 -2.55
N ARG A 53 6.81 3.54 -3.76
CA ARG A 53 8.14 3.45 -4.36
C ARG A 53 8.75 4.84 -4.38
N TYR A 54 9.96 4.99 -3.86
CA TYR A 54 10.73 6.23 -3.93
C TYR A 54 12.23 5.91 -3.97
N LEU A 55 13.02 6.82 -4.54
CA LEU A 55 14.48 6.72 -4.50
C LEU A 55 14.99 7.28 -3.16
N CYS A 56 16.12 6.80 -2.64
CA CYS A 56 16.77 7.41 -1.48
C CYS A 56 18.28 7.08 -1.48
N PRO A 57 19.11 7.88 -0.79
CA PRO A 57 20.51 7.52 -0.55
C PRO A 57 20.58 6.19 0.23
N PRO A 58 21.48 5.24 -0.13
CA PRO A 58 21.56 3.93 0.52
C PRO A 58 21.72 3.98 2.05
N THR A 59 22.44 4.99 2.55
CA THR A 59 22.71 5.19 3.99
C THR A 59 21.51 5.73 4.76
N GLN A 60 20.50 6.28 4.08
CA GLN A 60 19.35 6.94 4.71
C GLN A 60 18.06 6.13 4.63
N ARG A 61 18.07 4.93 4.03
CA ARG A 61 16.87 4.13 3.77
C ARG A 61 15.95 3.99 4.99
N ARG A 62 16.50 3.68 6.17
CA ARG A 62 15.69 3.51 7.40
C ARG A 62 15.10 4.83 7.89
N THR A 63 15.90 5.88 7.90
CA THR A 63 15.48 7.20 8.38
C THR A 63 14.43 7.82 7.43
N SER A 64 14.58 7.64 6.12
CA SER A 64 13.58 8.09 5.15
C SER A 64 12.29 7.28 5.24
N GLU A 65 12.39 5.97 5.44
CA GLU A 65 11.24 5.10 5.64
C GLU A 65 10.46 5.47 6.91
N GLU A 66 11.16 5.69 8.02
CA GLU A 66 10.57 6.17 9.28
C GLU A 66 9.87 7.51 9.10
N ALA A 67 10.52 8.50 8.46
CA ALA A 67 9.94 9.81 8.24
C ALA A 67 8.67 9.77 7.37
N ILE A 68 8.65 8.90 6.35
CA ILE A 68 7.47 8.67 5.52
C ILE A 68 6.36 8.03 6.35
N TRP A 69 6.66 7.01 7.15
CA TRP A 69 5.66 6.35 7.99
C TRP A 69 5.05 7.28 9.04
N GLU A 70 5.86 8.08 9.72
CA GLU A 70 5.38 9.07 10.70
C GLU A 70 4.43 10.09 10.06
N ASP A 71 4.73 10.54 8.84
CA ASP A 71 3.84 11.43 8.09
C ASP A 71 2.55 10.72 7.64
N ILE A 72 2.63 9.46 7.22
CA ILE A 72 1.44 8.65 6.89
C ILE A 72 0.54 8.53 8.10
N LEU A 73 1.08 8.17 9.26
CA LEU A 73 0.29 8.00 10.49
C LEU A 73 -0.38 9.30 10.93
N LYS A 74 0.32 10.44 10.87
CA LYS A 74 -0.26 11.75 11.18
C LYS A 74 -1.41 12.11 10.25
N VAL A 75 -1.20 11.94 8.95
CA VAL A 75 -2.23 12.29 7.97
C VAL A 75 -3.44 11.35 8.11
N PHE A 76 -3.22 10.04 8.28
CA PHE A 76 -4.33 9.09 8.48
C PHE A 76 -5.11 9.36 9.77
N HIS A 77 -4.44 9.84 10.82
CA HIS A 77 -5.11 10.24 12.06
C HIS A 77 -6.13 11.36 11.86
N ASP A 78 -5.91 12.26 10.90
CA ASP A 78 -6.80 13.38 10.58
C ASP A 78 -8.01 12.96 9.70
N HIS A 79 -8.09 11.68 9.31
CA HIS A 79 -9.13 11.13 8.42
C HIS A 79 -10.02 10.11 9.15
N ASP A 80 -11.26 10.51 9.48
CA ASP A 80 -12.26 9.64 10.11
C ASP A 80 -12.91 8.64 9.14
N ASP A 81 -12.57 8.71 7.85
CA ASP A 81 -13.11 7.88 6.77
C ASP A 81 -12.14 6.79 6.27
N ILE A 82 -10.99 6.63 6.94
CA ILE A 82 -9.93 5.69 6.55
C ILE A 82 -9.55 4.82 7.75
N ASP A 83 -9.79 3.51 7.63
CA ASP A 83 -9.33 2.51 8.60
C ASP A 83 -8.15 1.70 8.06
N PHE A 84 -7.28 1.26 8.97
CA PHE A 84 -6.26 0.26 8.64
C PHE A 84 -6.89 -1.11 8.43
N ALA A 85 -6.46 -1.80 7.37
CA ALA A 85 -6.90 -3.16 7.10
C ALA A 85 -6.32 -4.12 8.14
N TYR A 86 -7.20 -4.86 8.81
CA TYR A 86 -6.83 -5.95 9.70
C TYR A 86 -7.33 -7.28 9.12
N PRO A 87 -6.65 -8.41 9.41
CA PRO A 87 -7.16 -9.73 9.07
C PRO A 87 -8.59 -9.90 9.58
N THR A 88 -9.54 -9.96 8.64
CA THR A 88 -10.96 -9.96 8.95
C THR A 88 -11.55 -11.31 8.57
N THR A 89 -12.32 -11.91 9.48
CA THR A 89 -13.08 -13.13 9.19
C THR A 89 -14.53 -12.76 8.90
N ARG A 90 -14.98 -13.05 7.68
CA ARG A 90 -16.39 -12.91 7.32
C ARG A 90 -17.11 -14.22 7.64
N TYR A 91 -18.10 -14.14 8.53
CA TYR A 91 -19.08 -15.21 8.69
C TYR A 91 -20.16 -15.07 7.62
N TYR A 92 -20.49 -16.19 6.97
CA TYR A 92 -21.54 -16.26 5.97
C TYR A 92 -22.69 -17.10 6.50
N ASN A 93 -23.87 -16.50 6.63
CA ASN A 93 -25.07 -17.24 6.98
C ASN A 93 -25.79 -17.70 5.71
N ASN A 94 -25.57 -18.97 5.35
CA ASN A 94 -26.15 -19.58 4.15
C ASN A 94 -27.71 -19.58 4.16
N VAL A 95 -28.34 -19.52 5.33
CA VAL A 95 -29.81 -19.51 5.43
C VAL A 95 -30.39 -18.14 5.04
N THR A 96 -29.69 -17.05 5.34
CA THR A 96 -30.23 -15.69 5.18
C THR A 96 -29.55 -14.89 4.06
N GLU A 97 -28.33 -15.25 3.70
CA GLU A 97 -27.52 -14.54 2.70
C GLU A 97 -27.46 -15.29 1.36
N GLY A 98 -26.92 -14.63 0.34
CA GLY A 98 -26.72 -15.23 -0.99
C GLY A 98 -27.97 -15.38 -1.84
N LYS A 99 -27.82 -16.10 -2.96
CA LYS A 99 -28.89 -16.34 -3.94
C LYS A 99 -29.91 -17.30 -3.34
N GLU A 100 -31.19 -16.97 -3.48
CA GLU A 100 -32.28 -17.72 -2.85
C GLU A 100 -32.25 -19.23 -3.16
N GLY A 101 -31.98 -19.62 -4.42
CA GLY A 101 -31.91 -21.03 -4.81
C GLY A 101 -30.67 -21.80 -4.34
N ALA A 102 -29.70 -21.14 -3.68
CA ALA A 102 -28.50 -21.75 -3.13
C ALA A 102 -28.49 -21.73 -1.59
N ARG A 103 -29.57 -21.24 -0.96
CA ARG A 103 -29.69 -21.17 0.50
C ARG A 103 -29.91 -22.57 1.08
N ALA A 104 -29.31 -22.81 2.24
CA ALA A 104 -29.55 -24.01 3.03
C ALA A 104 -30.93 -23.95 3.69
N ASP A 105 -31.55 -25.12 3.86
CA ASP A 105 -32.77 -25.24 4.64
C ASP A 105 -32.53 -24.84 6.11
N LEU A 106 -33.57 -24.29 6.74
CA LEU A 106 -33.54 -24.03 8.17
C LEU A 106 -33.27 -25.33 8.94
N PRO A 107 -32.40 -25.30 9.96
CA PRO A 107 -32.13 -26.48 10.77
C PRO A 107 -33.44 -26.95 11.41
N LYS A 108 -33.74 -28.25 11.28
CA LYS A 108 -34.94 -28.84 11.88
C LYS A 108 -34.80 -28.77 13.41
N THR A 109 -35.64 -27.97 14.06
CA THR A 109 -35.74 -27.95 15.51
C THR A 109 -36.31 -29.29 15.98
N ASN A 110 -35.47 -30.14 16.58
CA ASN A 110 -35.96 -31.32 17.30
C ASN A 110 -36.57 -30.83 18.62
N ILE A 111 -37.91 -30.79 18.68
CA ILE A 111 -38.71 -30.66 19.91
C ILE A 111 -39.01 -32.07 20.42
#